data_AF-A0A2A7MLW3-F1
#
_entry.id   AF-A0A2A7MLW3-F1
#
_cell.length_a   1.000
_cell.length_b   1.000
_cell.length_c   1.000
_cell.angle_alpha   90.00
_cell.angle_beta   90.00
_cell.angle_gamma   90.00
#
_symmetry.space_group_name_H-M   'P 1'
#
loop_
_entity.id
_entity.type
_entity.pdbx_description
1 polymer ?
#
loop_
_entity_poly.entity_id
_entity_poly.type
_entity_poly.pdbx_seq_one_letter_code
_entity_poly.pdbx_strand_id
1 'polypeptide(L)' 'MIIFILGIFSLIISLKLFCNLGIYVDEFNTSPSIVLGGDFWNVMNWIELFCLILICILSGISLFKNQK' A
#
# COMPACT_ATOMS: atom_id res chain seq x y z
N MET A 1 -13.00 12.88 -6.92
CA MET A 1 -11.78 13.68 -6.65
C MET A 1 -11.23 13.39 -5.25
N ILE A 2 -11.99 13.62 -4.16
CA ILE A 2 -11.52 13.38 -2.78
C ILE A 2 -11.04 11.93 -2.57
N ILE A 3 -11.80 10.94 -3.02
CA ILE A 3 -11.44 9.51 -2.90
C ILE A 3 -10.10 9.21 -3.59
N PHE A 4 -9.87 9.81 -4.76
CA PHE A 4 -8.62 9.63 -5.52
C PHE A 4 -7.42 10.28 -4.81
N ILE A 5 -7.59 11.50 -4.30
CA ILE A 5 -6.54 12.22 -3.55
C ILE A 5 -6.19 11.46 -2.27
N LEU A 6 -7.19 11.04 -1.49
CA LEU A 6 -6.97 10.24 -0.28
C LEU A 6 -6.34 8.88 -0.61
N GLY A 7 -6.81 8.21 -1.66
CA GLY A 7 -6.24 6.94 -2.11
C GLY A 7 -4.76 7.07 -2.48
N ILE A 8 -4.38 8.08 -3.26
CA ILE A 8 -2.98 8.33 -3.62
C ILE A 8 -2.14 8.63 -2.38
N PHE A 9 -2.64 9.46 -1.47
CA PHE A 9 -1.91 9.82 -0.26
C PHE A 9 -1.68 8.59 0.63
N SER A 10 -2.73 7.77 0.83
CA SER A 10 -2.62 6.49 1.53
C SER A 10 -1.64 5.55 0.85
N LEU A 11 -1.69 5.41 -0.49
CA LEU A 11 -0.77 4.56 -1.24
C LEU A 11 0.70 4.99 -1.06
N ILE A 12 0.99 6.29 -1.11
CA ILE A 12 2.34 6.81 -0.90
C ILE A 12 2.84 6.48 0.51
N ILE A 13 2.00 6.68 1.53
CA ILE A 13 2.34 6.35 2.92
C ILE A 13 2.60 4.85 3.08
N SER A 14 1.69 4.00 2.59
CA SER A 14 1.83 2.54 2.71
C SER A 14 3.07 2.03 1.98
N LEU A 15 3.41 2.57 0.79
CA LEU A 15 4.66 2.24 0.10
C LEU A 15 5.90 2.65 0.91
N LYS A 16 5.87 3.83 1.54
CA LYS A 16 7.01 4.29 2.36
C LYS A 16 7.19 3.40 3.59
N LEU A 17 6.10 3.01 4.25
CA LEU A 17 6.12 2.08 5.38
C LEU A 17 6.62 0.69 4.95
N PHE A 18 6.17 0.20 3.78
CA PHE A 18 6.64 -1.07 3.22
C PHE A 18 8.15 -1.06 2.95
N CYS A 19 8.68 0.00 2.34
CA CYS A 19 10.13 0.15 2.16
C CYS A 19 10.88 0.24 3.49
N ASN A 20 10.32 0.95 4.49
CA ASN A 20 10.95 1.06 5.80
C ASN A 20 10.99 -0.28 6.54
N LEU A 21 9.96 -1.11 6.39
CA LEU A 21 9.95 -2.50 6.86
C LEU A 21 11.07 -3.29 6.17
N GLY A 22 11.25 -3.12 4.86
CA GLY A 22 12.34 -3.72 4.09
C GLY A 22 13.73 -3.37 4.63
N ILE A 23 13.97 -2.09 4.90
CA ILE A 23 15.23 -1.61 5.50
C ILE A 23 15.43 -2.22 6.89
N TYR A 24 14.38 -2.25 7.72
CA TYR A 24 14.44 -2.83 9.05
C TYR A 24 14.81 -4.31 9.01
N VAL A 25 14.16 -5.11 8.15
CA VAL A 25 14.42 -6.55 8.11
C VAL A 25 15.83 -6.87 7.60
N ASP A 26 16.36 -6.03 6.71
CA ASP A 26 17.74 -6.10 6.22
C ASP A 26 18.75 -5.76 7.33
N GLU A 27 18.55 -4.63 8.03
CA GLU A 27 19.43 -4.17 9.11
C GLU A 27 19.50 -5.18 10.27
N PHE A 28 18.35 -5.73 10.67
CA PHE A 28 18.27 -6.63 11.81
C PHE A 28 18.41 -8.11 11.44
N ASN A 29 18.69 -8.44 10.17
CA ASN A 29 18.72 -9.83 9.66
C ASN A 29 17.49 -10.64 10.09
N THR A 30 16.31 -10.01 10.02
CA THR A 30 15.02 -10.64 10.32
C THR A 30 14.21 -10.81 9.03
N SER A 31 12.96 -11.25 9.15
CA SER A 31 12.05 -11.33 8.02
C SER A 31 10.81 -10.45 8.26
N PRO A 32 10.17 -9.95 7.19
CA PRO A 32 8.93 -9.17 7.31
C PRO A 32 7.85 -9.90 8.11
N SER A 33 7.76 -11.23 7.94
CA SER A 33 6.82 -12.07 8.66
C SER A 33 7.06 -12.05 10.17
N ILE A 34 8.30 -12.00 10.65
CA ILE A 34 8.58 -11.92 12.10
C ILE A 34 8.14 -10.55 12.64
N VAL A 35 8.46 -9.47 11.94
CA VAL A 35 8.16 -8.09 12.36
C VAL A 35 6.65 -7.81 12.35
N LEU A 36 5.94 -8.34 11.35
CA LEU A 36 4.49 -8.18 11.21
C LEU A 36 3.66 -9.18 12.03
N GLY A 37 4.29 -10.07 12.80
CA GLY A 37 3.59 -11.01 13.68
C GLY A 37 3.05 -12.26 12.97
N GLY A 38 3.61 -12.62 11.82
CA GLY A 38 3.37 -13.87 11.10
C GLY A 38 3.22 -13.69 9.59
N ASP A 39 3.28 -14.80 8.85
CA ASP A 39 3.10 -14.81 7.39
C ASP A 39 1.71 -14.31 6.97
N PHE A 40 0.69 -14.58 7.78
CA PHE A 40 -0.67 -14.09 7.53
C PHE A 40 -0.71 -12.56 7.41
N TRP A 41 -0.11 -11.84 8.35
CA TRP A 41 -0.09 -10.38 8.37
C TRP A 41 0.84 -9.81 7.29
N ASN A 42 1.91 -10.51 6.95
CA ASN A 42 2.74 -10.17 5.80
C ASN A 42 1.92 -10.23 4.50
N VAL A 43 1.13 -11.29 4.28
CA VAL A 43 0.22 -11.39 3.13
C VAL A 43 -0.86 -10.30 3.18
N MET A 44 -1.43 -9.98 4.35
CA MET A 44 -2.40 -8.88 4.47
C MET A 44 -1.80 -7.53 4.08
N ASN A 45 -0.55 -7.24 4.44
CA ASN A 45 0.15 -6.03 4.04
C ASN A 45 0.31 -5.93 2.50
N TRP A 46 0.63 -7.05 1.84
CA TRP A 46 0.66 -7.11 0.38
C TRP A 46 -0.73 -6.89 -0.25
N ILE A 47 -1.78 -7.47 0.34
CA ILE A 47 -3.16 -7.28 -0.11
C ILE A 47 -3.60 -5.82 0.09
N GLU A 48 -3.24 -5.17 1.19
CA GLU A 48 -3.52 -3.75 1.44
C GLU A 48 -2.96 -2.87 0.32
N LEU A 49 -1.68 -3.04 -0.02
CA LEU A 49 -1.03 -2.32 -1.11
C LEU A 49 -1.73 -2.56 -2.45
N PHE A 50 -2.08 -3.81 -2.75
CA PHE A 50 -2.81 -4.15 -3.96
C PHE A 50 -4.18 -3.49 -4.03
N CYS A 51 -4.96 -3.53 -2.95
CA CYS A 51 -6.26 -2.87 -2.85
C CYS A 51 -6.14 -1.35 -3.01
N LEU A 52 -5.12 -0.71 -2.40
CA LEU A 52 -4.88 0.72 -2.55
C LEU A 52 -4.55 1.10 -3.99
N ILE A 53 -3.73 0.30 -4.68
CA ILE A 53 -3.45 0.51 -6.11
C ILE A 53 -4.75 0.42 -6.93
N LEU A 54 -5.59 -0.59 -6.69
CA LEU A 54 -6.88 -0.72 -7.38
C LEU A 54 -7.81 0.46 -7.10
N ILE A 55 -7.91 0.92 -5.86
CA ILE A 55 -8.71 2.10 -5.49
C ILE A 55 -8.22 3.33 -6.25
N CYS A 56 -6.90 3.57 -6.31
CA CYS A 56 -6.32 4.67 -7.07
C CYS A 56 -6.66 4.58 -8.57
N ILE A 57 -6.53 3.40 -9.18
CA ILE A 57 -6.83 3.19 -10.60
C ILE A 57 -8.33 3.43 -10.87
N LEU A 58 -9.22 2.78 -10.12
CA LEU A 58 -10.67 2.86 -10.34
C LEU A 58 -11.20 4.28 -10.10
N SER A 59 -10.76 4.93 -9.02
CA SER A 59 -11.16 6.31 -8.72
C SER A 59 -10.55 7.31 -9.71
N GLY A 60 -9.34 7.05 -10.21
CA GLY A 60 -8.73 7.82 -11.29
C GLY A 60 -9.52 7.72 -12.60
N ILE A 61 -9.83 6.51 -13.05
CA ILE A 61 -10.64 6.28 -14.26
C ILE A 61 -12.01 6.96 -14.13
N SER A 62 -12.68 6.83 -12.98
CA SER A 62 -13.97 7.48 -12.73
C SER A 62 -13.88 9.00 -12.80
N LEU A 63 -12.78 9.60 -12.36
CA LEU A 63 -12.57 11.04 -12.40
C LEU A 63 -12.45 11.53 -13.85
N PHE A 64 -11.68 10.85 -14.69
CA PHE A 64 -11.50 11.22 -16.11
C PHE A 64 -12.72 10.89 -16.97
N LYS A 65 -13.51 9.88 -16.61
CA LYS A 65 -14.75 9.54 -17.33
C LYS A 65 -15.85 10.58 -17.13
N ASN A 66 -15.98 11.15 -15.93
CA ASN A 66 -16.98 12.18 -15.63
C ASN A 66 -16.60 13.60 -16.09
N GLN A 67 -15.42 13.77 -16.68
CA GLN A 67 -14.93 15.04 -17.26
C GLN A 67 -15.15 15.10 -18.79
N LYS A 68 -15.62 14.01 -19.41
CA LYS A 68 -16.13 13.98 -20.79
C LYS A 68 -17.64 14.17 -20.78
#